data_AF-Q9F5A7-F1
#
_entry.id   AF-Q9F5A7-F1
#
_cell.length_a   1.000
_cell.length_b   1.000
_cell.length_c   1.000
_cell.angle_alpha   90.00
_cell.angle_beta   90.00
_cell.angle_gamma   90.00
#
_symmetry.space_group_name_H-M   'P 1'
#
loop_
_entity.id
_entity.type
_entity.pdbx_description
1 polymer ?
#
loop_
_entity_poly.entity_id
_entity_poly.type
_entity_poly.pdbx_seq_one_letter_code
_entity_poly.pdbx_strand_id
1 'polypeptide(L)'
;MYLQKLLPTFQPQDVVETARDLGNLERTGSAGREALRRGPIGIYHARVKRIGTSAKAVFDTIIPGEQLPDWQVNRPSETARTRAVGPLLKFQSEAGKARFTTNILNLPQPDQCDAILSVIKHLDDLGEVNKTRLIERSIEILQLDPPLTWNQGQKCPAADVLVQGEKHLNDDQKTRVQHERNNRPELLRLFRRAVADFEIEKNMAAHPRRYQDAKEPEVKPIDEVIDIIERYSRSVVTRGPNAIGLLTAHESFVKNVGDAYTRTRAEFDSSSRDRDRSALSR
;
A
#
# COMPACT_ATOMS: atom_id res chain seq x y z
N MET A 1 7.97 -35.88 -6.77
CA MET A 1 6.69 -35.95 -6.02
C MET A 1 6.56 -34.96 -4.86
N TYR A 2 7.61 -34.66 -4.06
CA TYR A 2 7.47 -33.72 -2.93
C TYR A 2 7.23 -32.24 -3.31
N LEU A 3 7.75 -31.78 -4.45
CA LEU A 3 7.57 -30.39 -4.92
C LEU A 3 6.17 -30.13 -5.53
N GLN A 4 5.46 -31.19 -5.94
CA GLN A 4 4.13 -31.09 -6.56
C GLN A 4 3.03 -30.85 -5.50
N LYS A 5 3.30 -31.21 -4.24
CA LYS A 5 2.39 -30.97 -3.11
C LYS A 5 2.54 -29.58 -2.46
N LEU A 6 3.57 -28.82 -2.81
CA LEU A 6 3.76 -27.45 -2.29
C LEU A 6 3.16 -26.38 -3.19
N LEU A 7 2.81 -26.69 -4.44
CA LEU A 7 2.26 -25.74 -5.40
C LEU A 7 0.79 -25.31 -5.14
N PRO A 8 -0.12 -26.16 -4.61
CA PRO A 8 -1.51 -25.73 -4.34
C PRO A 8 -1.68 -24.96 -3.02
N THR A 9 -0.67 -24.93 -2.14
CA THR A 9 -0.73 -24.24 -0.83
C THR A 9 -0.08 -22.86 -0.81
N PHE A 10 0.66 -22.47 -1.85
CA PHE A 10 1.10 -21.09 -2.03
C PHE A 10 -0.08 -20.24 -2.55
N GLN A 11 -1.03 -19.95 -1.66
CA GLN A 11 -1.97 -18.83 -1.77
C GLN A 11 -1.23 -17.60 -1.23
N PRO A 12 -0.54 -16.82 -2.08
CA PRO A 12 0.33 -15.77 -1.62
C PRO A 12 -0.53 -14.51 -1.50
N GLN A 13 -1.41 -14.48 -0.50
CA GLN A 13 -2.12 -13.25 -0.15
C GLN A 13 -1.11 -12.19 0.33
N ASP A 14 0.02 -12.63 0.90
CA ASP A 14 1.13 -11.75 1.32
C ASP A 14 2.40 -11.98 0.47
N VAL A 15 2.85 -10.92 -0.22
CA VAL A 15 4.03 -10.92 -1.10
C VAL A 15 5.33 -11.21 -0.34
N VAL A 16 5.42 -10.72 0.90
CA VAL A 16 6.61 -10.80 1.73
C VAL A 16 6.75 -12.17 2.36
N GLU A 17 5.65 -12.75 2.83
CA GLU A 17 5.63 -14.15 3.31
C GLU A 17 6.06 -15.10 2.18
N THR A 18 5.48 -14.92 1.01
CA THR A 18 5.81 -15.71 -0.19
C THR A 18 7.29 -15.61 -0.57
N ALA A 19 7.84 -14.39 -0.57
CA ALA A 19 9.26 -14.19 -0.86
C ALA A 19 10.15 -14.83 0.22
N ARG A 20 9.75 -14.79 1.49
CA ARG A 20 10.47 -15.41 2.61
C ARG A 20 10.49 -16.92 2.49
N ASP A 21 9.36 -17.55 2.19
CA ASP A 21 9.25 -19.01 2.10
C ASP A 21 10.05 -19.58 0.92
N LEU A 22 10.00 -18.90 -0.22
CA LEU A 22 10.84 -19.24 -1.38
C LEU A 22 12.33 -19.04 -1.06
N GLY A 23 12.68 -17.99 -0.33
CA GLY A 23 14.06 -17.78 0.14
C GLY A 23 14.52 -18.81 1.18
N ASN A 24 13.61 -19.32 2.02
CA ASN A 24 13.88 -20.43 2.93
C ASN A 24 14.13 -21.70 2.13
N LEU A 25 13.29 -22.00 1.14
CA LEU A 25 13.45 -23.16 0.26
C LEU A 25 14.79 -23.16 -0.47
N GLU A 26 15.26 -22.00 -0.93
CA GLU A 26 16.59 -21.82 -1.53
C GLU A 26 17.71 -22.23 -0.55
N ARG A 27 17.57 -21.89 0.73
CA ARG A 27 18.57 -22.16 1.78
C ARG A 27 18.59 -23.61 2.26
N THR A 28 17.47 -24.33 2.18
CA THR A 28 17.33 -25.69 2.77
C THR A 28 18.10 -26.79 2.04
N GLY A 29 18.57 -26.59 0.79
CA GLY A 29 19.43 -27.58 0.14
C GLY A 29 19.62 -27.46 -1.37
N SER A 30 20.43 -28.33 -1.95
CA SER A 30 20.70 -28.40 -3.41
C SER A 30 19.43 -28.62 -4.24
N ALA A 31 18.48 -29.43 -3.74
CA ALA A 31 17.20 -29.67 -4.39
C ALA A 31 16.29 -28.42 -4.44
N GLY A 32 16.28 -27.61 -3.38
CA GLY A 32 15.55 -26.34 -3.33
C GLY A 32 16.17 -25.29 -4.27
N ARG A 33 17.51 -25.21 -4.30
CA ARG A 33 18.23 -24.38 -5.27
C ARG A 33 17.94 -24.79 -6.71
N GLU A 34 17.93 -26.08 -7.01
CA GLU A 34 17.66 -26.57 -8.36
C GLU A 34 16.21 -26.28 -8.80
N ALA A 35 15.24 -26.42 -7.90
CA ALA A 35 13.83 -26.06 -8.17
C ALA A 35 13.65 -24.57 -8.52
N LEU A 36 14.46 -23.69 -7.93
CA LEU A 36 14.46 -22.25 -8.19
C LEU A 36 15.39 -21.83 -9.34
N ARG A 37 16.24 -22.72 -9.88
CA ARG A 37 17.31 -22.32 -10.79
C ARG A 37 16.87 -22.05 -12.22
N ARG A 38 15.86 -22.77 -12.72
CA ARG A 38 15.47 -22.76 -14.14
C ARG A 38 13.97 -22.86 -14.41
N GLY A 39 13.14 -22.76 -13.37
CA GLY A 39 11.67 -22.83 -13.49
C GLY A 39 10.99 -21.46 -13.41
N PRO A 40 9.72 -21.35 -13.85
CA PRO A 40 8.92 -20.13 -13.70
C PRO A 40 8.84 -19.62 -12.25
N ILE A 41 8.92 -20.53 -11.26
CA ILE A 41 8.97 -20.18 -9.83
C ILE A 41 10.25 -19.45 -9.44
N GLY A 42 11.37 -19.80 -10.06
CA GLY A 42 12.66 -19.13 -9.88
C GLY A 42 12.68 -17.72 -10.45
N ILE A 43 12.13 -17.57 -11.66
CA ILE A 43 11.98 -16.27 -12.33
C ILE A 43 11.06 -15.37 -11.49
N TYR A 44 9.90 -15.89 -11.07
CA TYR A 44 8.99 -15.19 -10.17
C TYR A 44 9.68 -14.76 -8.88
N HIS A 45 10.38 -15.67 -8.20
CA HIS A 45 11.10 -15.37 -6.96
C HIS A 45 12.14 -14.26 -7.15
N ALA A 46 12.97 -14.36 -8.19
CA ALA A 46 14.02 -13.38 -8.48
C ALA A 46 13.43 -11.98 -8.75
N ARG A 47 12.39 -11.89 -9.57
CA ARG A 47 11.72 -10.62 -9.88
C ARG A 47 11.05 -10.01 -8.65
N VAL A 48 10.28 -10.79 -7.88
CA VAL A 48 9.63 -10.31 -6.65
C VAL A 48 10.66 -9.84 -5.63
N LYS A 49 11.79 -10.54 -5.48
CA LYS A 49 12.88 -10.12 -4.58
C LYS A 49 13.47 -8.77 -4.98
N ARG A 50 13.70 -8.54 -6.28
CA ARG A 50 14.22 -7.26 -6.82
C ARG A 50 13.22 -6.10 -6.61
N ILE A 51 11.95 -6.33 -6.93
CA ILE A 51 10.86 -5.36 -6.72
C ILE A 51 10.74 -5.01 -5.24
N GLY A 52 10.62 -6.03 -4.37
CA GLY A 52 10.45 -5.86 -2.93
C GLY A 52 11.64 -5.15 -2.28
N THR A 53 12.87 -5.49 -2.67
CA THR A 53 14.09 -4.81 -2.19
C THR A 53 14.07 -3.33 -2.55
N SER A 54 13.70 -3.00 -3.79
CA SER A 54 13.64 -1.61 -4.26
C SER A 54 12.53 -0.81 -3.58
N ALA A 55 11.35 -1.41 -3.44
CA ALA A 55 10.21 -0.81 -2.74
C ALA A 55 10.52 -0.55 -1.27
N LYS A 56 11.15 -1.52 -0.60
CA LYS A 56 11.62 -1.38 0.79
C LYS A 56 12.65 -0.27 0.95
N ALA A 57 13.65 -0.19 0.08
CA ALA A 57 14.66 0.85 0.15
C ALA A 57 14.07 2.26 0.01
N VAL A 58 13.10 2.43 -0.90
CA VAL A 58 12.37 3.71 -1.04
C VAL A 58 11.51 3.99 0.18
N PHE A 59 10.79 2.99 0.69
CA PHE A 59 9.96 3.10 1.89
C PHE A 59 10.79 3.58 3.10
N ASP A 60 11.88 2.87 3.42
CA ASP A 60 12.75 3.18 4.56
C ASP A 60 13.45 4.54 4.38
N THR A 61 13.67 4.99 3.14
CA THR A 61 14.21 6.32 2.86
C THR A 61 13.17 7.42 3.08
N ILE A 62 11.91 7.23 2.69
CA ILE A 62 10.86 8.25 2.81
C ILE A 62 10.35 8.37 4.26
N ILE A 63 10.32 7.25 4.97
CA ILE A 63 9.88 7.12 6.37
C ILE A 63 11.09 6.72 7.22
N PRO A 64 12.06 7.63 7.45
CA PRO A 64 13.27 7.27 8.19
C PRO A 64 12.97 7.06 9.68
N GLY A 65 13.54 6.02 10.27
CA GLY A 65 13.57 5.83 11.72
C GLY A 65 12.21 5.50 12.37
N GLU A 66 12.09 5.89 13.64
CA GLU A 66 10.94 5.60 14.52
C GLU A 66 9.89 6.71 14.59
N GLN A 67 10.14 7.83 13.92
CA GLN A 67 9.24 8.98 13.87
C GLN A 67 9.28 9.60 12.47
N LEU A 68 8.13 10.10 12.01
CA LEU A 68 8.10 10.90 10.80
C LEU A 68 8.88 12.20 11.05
N PRO A 69 9.76 12.63 10.14
CA PRO A 69 10.47 13.89 10.30
C PRO A 69 9.47 15.04 10.38
N ASP A 70 9.61 15.90 11.40
CA ASP A 70 8.79 17.10 11.55
C ASP A 70 8.77 17.91 10.24
N TRP A 71 7.59 18.45 9.93
CA TRP A 71 7.43 19.39 8.85
C TRP A 71 8.40 20.58 8.98
N GLN A 72 9.13 20.84 7.90
CA GLN A 72 9.96 22.04 7.76
C GLN A 72 9.67 22.68 6.39
N VAL A 73 9.79 24.00 6.31
CA VAL A 73 9.71 24.74 5.05
C VAL A 73 10.74 24.12 4.08
N ASN A 74 10.26 23.73 2.88
CA ASN A 74 11.01 22.97 1.85
C ASN A 74 11.20 21.46 2.09
N ARG A 75 10.44 20.84 3.00
CA ARG A 75 10.38 19.37 3.15
C ARG A 75 8.97 18.83 2.87
N PRO A 76 8.86 17.59 2.36
CA PRO A 76 7.58 16.88 2.30
C PRO A 76 6.90 16.83 3.68
N SER A 77 5.60 17.16 3.73
CA SER A 77 4.79 16.93 4.92
C SER A 77 4.61 15.44 5.21
N GLU A 78 4.22 15.14 6.43
CA GLU A 78 3.90 13.81 6.94
C GLU A 78 2.86 13.14 6.06
N THR A 79 1.77 13.85 5.74
CA THR A 79 0.72 13.41 4.81
C THR A 79 1.25 13.13 3.40
N ALA A 80 2.19 13.93 2.91
CA ALA A 80 2.79 13.70 1.60
C ALA A 80 3.70 12.45 1.61
N ARG A 81 4.44 12.22 2.71
CA ARG A 81 5.27 11.03 2.90
C ARG A 81 4.42 9.76 3.01
N THR A 82 3.37 9.77 3.83
CA THR A 82 2.45 8.63 3.99
C THR A 82 1.74 8.30 2.69
N ARG A 83 1.23 9.31 1.96
CA ARG A 83 0.66 9.14 0.62
C ARG A 83 1.62 8.46 -0.34
N ALA A 84 2.87 8.91 -0.36
CA ALA A 84 3.88 8.36 -1.24
C ALA A 84 4.10 6.87 -0.95
N VAL A 85 4.24 6.48 0.31
CA VAL A 85 4.58 5.09 0.64
C VAL A 85 3.41 4.13 0.73
N GLY A 86 2.17 4.61 0.78
CA GLY A 86 0.96 3.77 0.83
C GLY A 86 0.98 2.58 -0.14
N PRO A 87 1.21 2.81 -1.46
CA PRO A 87 1.30 1.72 -2.45
C PRO A 87 2.44 0.69 -2.22
N LEU A 88 3.41 1.01 -1.36
CA LEU A 88 4.57 0.17 -1.08
C LEU A 88 4.38 -0.70 0.17
N LEU A 89 3.28 -0.54 0.91
CA LEU A 89 3.01 -1.23 2.18
C LEU A 89 2.96 -2.75 2.02
N LYS A 90 2.42 -3.26 0.91
CA LYS A 90 2.38 -4.70 0.60
C LYS A 90 3.75 -5.37 0.44
N PHE A 91 4.81 -4.59 0.32
CA PHE A 91 6.19 -5.08 0.24
C PHE A 91 6.95 -4.94 1.58
N GLN A 92 6.27 -4.49 2.64
CA GLN A 92 6.86 -4.36 3.97
C GLN A 92 6.62 -5.62 4.81
N SER A 93 7.59 -5.93 5.68
CA SER A 93 7.38 -6.94 6.72
C SER A 93 6.34 -6.47 7.73
N GLU A 94 5.76 -7.39 8.49
CA GLU A 94 4.84 -7.07 9.61
C GLU A 94 5.44 -6.04 10.58
N ALA A 95 6.72 -6.16 10.92
CA ALA A 95 7.41 -5.16 11.74
C ALA A 95 7.47 -3.77 11.07
N GLY A 96 7.66 -3.72 9.74
CA GLY A 96 7.63 -2.48 8.97
C GLY A 96 6.24 -1.85 8.94
N LYS A 97 5.19 -2.66 8.72
CA LYS A 97 3.78 -2.23 8.75
C LYS A 97 3.40 -1.69 10.14
N ALA A 98 3.77 -2.41 11.21
CA ALA A 98 3.52 -1.99 12.59
C ALA A 98 4.26 -0.69 12.95
N ARG A 99 5.50 -0.53 12.49
CA ARG A 99 6.26 0.72 12.66
C ARG A 99 5.58 1.87 11.93
N PHE A 100 5.16 1.66 10.70
CA PHE A 100 4.43 2.68 9.91
C PHE A 100 3.15 3.15 10.62
N THR A 101 2.33 2.21 11.10
CA THR A 101 1.14 2.51 11.89
C THR A 101 1.49 3.31 13.14
N THR A 102 2.53 2.90 13.86
CA THR A 102 2.99 3.62 15.06
C THR A 102 3.45 5.04 14.73
N ASN A 103 4.16 5.24 13.61
CA ASN A 103 4.58 6.56 13.16
C ASN A 103 3.38 7.47 12.89
N ILE A 104 2.31 6.97 12.27
CA ILE A 104 1.06 7.73 12.06
C ILE A 104 0.43 8.08 13.42
N LEU A 105 0.33 7.11 14.33
CA LEU A 105 -0.31 7.32 15.64
C LEU A 105 0.49 8.24 16.57
N ASN A 106 1.79 8.41 16.31
CA ASN A 106 2.66 9.34 17.04
C ASN A 106 2.63 10.77 16.49
N LEU A 107 1.96 11.02 15.36
CA LEU A 107 1.76 12.38 14.86
C LEU A 107 0.91 13.21 15.82
N PRO A 108 1.01 14.56 15.78
CA PRO A 108 0.06 15.42 16.47
C PRO A 108 -1.38 15.03 16.10
N GLN A 109 -2.29 15.05 17.08
CA GLN A 109 -3.67 14.62 16.89
C GLN A 109 -4.37 15.22 15.66
N PRO A 110 -4.15 16.51 15.30
CA PRO A 110 -4.70 17.07 14.06
C PRO A 110 -4.29 16.33 12.79
N ASP A 111 -3.06 15.84 12.72
CA ASP A 111 -2.45 15.32 11.49
C ASP A 111 -2.68 13.81 11.31
N GLN A 112 -3.10 13.11 12.38
CA GLN A 112 -3.29 11.65 12.36
C GLN A 112 -4.33 11.23 11.33
N CYS A 113 -5.52 11.86 11.31
CA CYS A 113 -6.58 11.49 10.37
C CYS A 113 -6.21 11.82 8.91
N ASP A 114 -5.48 12.90 8.66
CA ASP A 114 -4.98 13.24 7.33
C ASP A 114 -3.98 12.20 6.82
N ALA A 115 -3.06 11.77 7.69
CA ALA A 115 -2.11 10.71 7.40
C ALA A 115 -2.83 9.38 7.13
N ILE A 116 -3.86 9.02 7.92
CA ILE A 116 -4.69 7.82 7.69
C ILE A 116 -5.43 7.91 6.36
N LEU A 117 -6.09 9.04 6.08
CA LEU A 117 -6.83 9.28 4.85
C LEU A 117 -5.92 9.16 3.62
N SER A 118 -4.67 9.63 3.72
CA SER A 118 -3.70 9.56 2.64
C SER A 118 -3.32 8.14 2.20
N VAL A 119 -3.53 7.14 3.07
CA VAL A 119 -3.27 5.72 2.80
C VAL A 119 -4.54 4.87 2.85
N ILE A 120 -5.72 5.49 2.84
CA ILE A 120 -7.00 4.78 3.02
C ILE A 120 -7.20 3.65 2.01
N LYS A 121 -6.75 3.85 0.76
CA LYS A 121 -6.83 2.86 -0.34
C LYS A 121 -5.88 1.67 -0.15
N HIS A 122 -4.97 1.73 0.81
CA HIS A 122 -3.92 0.75 1.10
C HIS A 122 -4.02 0.16 2.51
N LEU A 123 -5.12 0.38 3.23
CA LEU A 123 -5.26 -0.13 4.60
C LEU A 123 -5.22 -1.65 4.69
N ASP A 124 -5.72 -2.37 3.69
CA ASP A 124 -5.66 -3.85 3.67
C ASP A 124 -4.21 -4.36 3.57
N ASP A 125 -3.29 -3.57 3.00
CA ASP A 125 -1.86 -3.93 2.91
C ASP A 125 -1.15 -3.89 4.28
N LEU A 126 -1.77 -3.32 5.32
CA LEU A 126 -1.22 -3.22 6.68
C LEU A 126 -1.48 -4.47 7.54
N GLY A 127 -2.39 -5.35 7.11
CA GLY A 127 -2.93 -6.43 7.93
C GLY A 127 -3.98 -5.95 8.94
N GLU A 128 -4.83 -6.89 9.38
CA GLU A 128 -6.02 -6.58 10.21
C GLU A 128 -5.68 -5.80 11.49
N VAL A 129 -4.67 -6.23 12.25
CA VAL A 129 -4.30 -5.58 13.52
C VAL A 129 -3.97 -4.10 13.34
N ASN A 130 -3.14 -3.78 12.34
CA ASN A 130 -2.70 -2.40 12.09
C ASN A 130 -3.82 -1.55 11.48
N LYS A 131 -4.61 -2.14 10.58
CA LYS A 131 -5.81 -1.51 10.01
C LYS A 131 -6.80 -1.13 11.11
N THR A 132 -7.15 -2.07 12.00
CA THR A 132 -8.07 -1.84 13.12
C THR A 132 -7.56 -0.71 14.01
N ARG A 133 -6.26 -0.66 14.33
CA ARG A 133 -5.68 0.43 15.15
C ARG A 133 -5.88 1.82 14.52
N LEU A 134 -5.71 1.96 13.21
CA LEU A 134 -5.90 3.24 12.52
C LEU A 134 -7.40 3.64 12.44
N ILE A 135 -8.29 2.68 12.23
CA ILE A 135 -9.74 2.93 12.21
C ILE A 135 -10.25 3.32 13.60
N GLU A 136 -9.87 2.56 14.65
CA GLU A 136 -10.21 2.90 16.04
C GLU A 136 -9.74 4.30 16.40
N ARG A 137 -8.52 4.67 16.00
CA ARG A 137 -8.02 6.01 16.28
C ARG A 137 -8.87 7.10 15.62
N SER A 138 -9.39 6.84 14.42
CA SER A 138 -10.29 7.79 13.74
C SER A 138 -11.64 7.90 14.45
N ILE A 139 -12.15 6.81 15.02
CA ILE A 139 -13.36 6.82 15.86
C ILE A 139 -13.10 7.62 17.15
N GLU A 140 -11.98 7.41 17.84
CA GLU A 140 -11.60 8.17 19.03
C GLU A 140 -11.54 9.68 18.75
N ILE A 141 -10.96 10.08 17.61
CA ILE A 141 -10.88 11.50 17.20
C ILE A 141 -12.27 12.06 16.87
N LEU A 142 -13.15 11.25 16.24
CA LEU A 142 -14.55 11.64 16.00
C LEU A 142 -15.30 11.92 17.33
N GLN A 143 -15.00 11.14 18.37
CA GLN A 143 -15.66 11.20 19.67
C GLN A 143 -15.22 12.38 20.56
N LEU A 144 -14.24 13.18 20.13
CA LEU A 144 -13.87 14.40 20.84
C LEU A 144 -15.04 15.39 20.91
N ASP A 145 -15.08 16.17 22.01
CA ASP A 145 -16.06 17.22 22.23
C ASP A 145 -15.37 18.54 22.64
N PRO A 146 -15.33 19.58 21.78
CA PRO A 146 -15.88 19.59 20.42
C PRO A 146 -15.08 18.69 19.45
N PRO A 147 -15.69 18.23 18.34
CA PRO A 147 -15.00 17.39 17.39
C PRO A 147 -13.88 18.18 16.71
N LEU A 148 -12.78 17.48 16.39
CA LEU A 148 -11.68 18.09 15.66
C LEU A 148 -12.15 18.46 14.24
N THR A 149 -12.16 19.76 13.95
CA THR A 149 -12.65 20.29 12.67
C THR A 149 -11.75 21.37 12.11
N TRP A 150 -11.72 21.47 10.78
CA TRP A 150 -10.98 22.48 10.04
C TRP A 150 -11.90 23.25 9.08
N ASN A 151 -11.35 24.23 8.38
CA ASN A 151 -12.09 25.13 7.48
C ASN A 151 -13.30 25.74 8.20
N GLN A 152 -13.06 26.38 9.35
CA GLN A 152 -14.11 27.02 10.16
C GLN A 152 -15.24 26.06 10.54
N GLY A 153 -14.90 24.83 10.94
CA GLY A 153 -15.88 23.82 11.35
C GLY A 153 -16.60 23.12 10.19
N GLN A 154 -16.18 23.32 8.94
CA GLN A 154 -16.85 22.72 7.78
C GLN A 154 -16.39 21.30 7.48
N LYS A 155 -15.20 20.90 7.94
CA LYS A 155 -14.61 19.59 7.68
C LYS A 155 -14.19 18.88 8.97
N CYS A 156 -14.31 17.57 8.98
CA CYS A 156 -13.83 16.71 10.04
C CYS A 156 -13.04 15.55 9.41
N PRO A 157 -11.70 15.55 9.50
CA PRO A 157 -10.87 14.51 8.91
C PRO A 157 -11.25 13.08 9.36
N ALA A 158 -11.70 12.91 10.61
CA ALA A 158 -12.19 11.63 11.10
C ALA A 158 -13.44 11.15 10.35
N ALA A 159 -14.39 12.05 10.06
CA ALA A 159 -15.56 11.71 9.26
C ALA A 159 -15.17 11.33 7.82
N ASP A 160 -14.20 12.03 7.23
CA ASP A 160 -13.67 11.70 5.90
C ASP A 160 -13.06 10.29 5.87
N VAL A 161 -12.23 9.95 6.86
CA VAL A 161 -11.66 8.58 7.00
C VAL A 161 -12.76 7.53 7.12
N LEU A 162 -13.76 7.76 7.97
CA LEU A 162 -14.81 6.76 8.25
C LEU A 162 -15.79 6.58 7.08
N VAL A 163 -15.99 7.61 6.26
CA VAL A 163 -16.75 7.52 5.01
C VAL A 163 -15.95 6.79 3.93
N GLN A 164 -14.71 7.21 3.66
CA GLN A 164 -13.90 6.58 2.62
C GLN A 164 -13.49 5.15 2.98
N GLY A 165 -13.30 4.90 4.27
CA GLY A 165 -12.89 3.62 4.85
C GLY A 165 -14.04 2.72 5.26
N GLU A 166 -15.30 3.01 4.93
CA GLU A 166 -16.49 2.28 5.39
C GLU A 166 -16.35 0.74 5.26
N LYS A 167 -15.76 0.28 4.15
CA LYS A 167 -15.51 -1.14 3.88
C LYS A 167 -14.55 -1.82 4.86
N HIS A 168 -13.76 -1.06 5.61
CA HIS A 168 -12.77 -1.53 6.57
C HIS A 168 -13.31 -1.57 8.00
N LEU A 169 -14.51 -1.04 8.26
CA LEU A 169 -15.11 -1.08 9.59
C LEU A 169 -15.68 -2.48 9.85
N ASN A 170 -15.40 -3.02 11.04
CA ASN A 170 -16.12 -4.16 11.57
C ASN A 170 -17.52 -3.75 12.06
N ASP A 171 -18.35 -4.72 12.44
CA ASP A 171 -19.75 -4.45 12.79
C ASP A 171 -19.90 -3.59 14.05
N ASP A 172 -19.05 -3.79 15.07
CA ASP A 172 -19.04 -2.97 16.28
C ASP A 172 -18.68 -1.50 15.96
N GLN A 173 -17.64 -1.31 15.15
CA GLN A 173 -17.21 0.01 14.68
C GLN A 173 -18.31 0.72 13.89
N LYS A 174 -19.03 0.01 13.00
CA LYS A 174 -20.18 0.58 12.27
C LYS A 174 -21.27 1.03 13.24
N THR A 175 -21.61 0.21 14.23
CA THR A 175 -22.61 0.55 15.24
C THR A 175 -22.20 1.79 16.04
N ARG A 176 -20.95 1.88 16.48
CA ARG A 176 -20.41 3.05 17.21
C ARG A 176 -20.45 4.32 16.36
N VAL A 177 -19.99 4.26 15.12
CA VAL A 177 -20.04 5.42 14.21
C VAL A 177 -21.49 5.85 13.95
N GLN A 178 -22.41 4.90 13.78
CA GLN A 178 -23.82 5.22 13.59
C GLN A 178 -24.44 5.85 14.85
N HIS A 179 -24.05 5.39 16.03
CA HIS A 179 -24.48 5.98 17.30
C HIS A 179 -24.05 7.44 17.43
N GLU A 180 -22.76 7.74 17.15
CA GLU A 180 -22.25 9.12 17.14
C GLU A 180 -23.04 10.02 16.17
N ARG A 181 -23.29 9.52 14.96
CA ARG A 181 -24.04 10.26 13.92
C ARG A 181 -25.48 10.59 14.34
N ASN A 182 -26.13 9.71 15.10
CA ASN A 182 -27.52 9.89 15.52
C ASN A 182 -27.64 10.83 16.72
N ASN A 183 -26.68 10.80 17.64
CA ASN A 183 -26.75 11.54 18.90
C ASN A 183 -26.11 12.94 18.82
N ARG A 184 -25.34 13.22 17.77
CA ARG A 184 -24.61 14.49 17.59
C ARG A 184 -24.98 15.16 16.26
N PRO A 185 -25.99 16.06 16.24
CA PRO A 185 -26.49 16.70 15.02
C PRO A 185 -25.41 17.44 14.21
N GLU A 186 -24.39 17.99 14.87
CA GLU A 186 -23.25 18.63 14.24
C GLU A 186 -22.40 17.65 13.41
N LEU A 187 -22.24 16.41 13.88
CA LEU A 187 -21.55 15.36 13.14
C LEU A 187 -22.34 14.93 11.90
N LEU A 188 -23.68 14.91 11.97
CA LEU A 188 -24.51 14.56 10.82
C LEU A 188 -24.22 15.48 9.61
N ARG A 189 -24.04 16.78 9.84
CA ARG A 189 -23.65 17.74 8.79
C ARG A 189 -22.27 17.43 8.22
N LEU A 190 -21.30 17.10 9.08
CA LEU A 190 -19.93 16.76 8.69
C LEU A 190 -19.87 15.47 7.86
N PHE A 191 -20.61 14.43 8.25
CA PHE A 191 -20.72 13.18 7.48
C PHE A 191 -21.38 13.39 6.11
N ARG A 192 -22.44 14.20 6.02
CA ARG A 192 -23.05 14.53 4.72
C ARG A 192 -22.05 15.21 3.78
N ARG A 193 -21.22 16.10 4.33
CA ARG A 193 -20.16 16.77 3.56
C ARG A 193 -19.08 15.77 3.11
N ALA A 194 -18.62 14.90 4.01
CA ALA A 194 -17.63 13.86 3.71
C ALA A 194 -18.11 12.92 2.58
N VAL A 195 -19.38 12.49 2.62
CA VAL A 195 -19.99 11.68 1.55
C VAL A 195 -20.00 12.43 0.21
N ALA A 196 -20.41 13.70 0.20
CA ALA A 196 -20.42 14.50 -1.02
C ALA A 196 -19.02 14.70 -1.60
N ASP A 197 -18.03 15.02 -0.76
CA ASP A 197 -16.64 15.19 -1.19
C ASP A 197 -16.07 13.85 -1.73
N PHE A 198 -16.39 12.72 -1.10
CA PHE A 198 -15.95 11.39 -1.56
C PHE A 198 -16.56 10.99 -2.91
N GLU A 199 -17.85 11.25 -3.13
CA GLU A 199 -18.49 10.97 -4.42
C GLU A 199 -17.92 11.84 -5.54
N ILE A 200 -17.54 13.10 -5.26
CA ILE A 200 -16.81 13.94 -6.22
C ILE A 200 -15.45 13.29 -6.56
N GLU A 201 -14.70 12.84 -5.54
CA GLU A 201 -13.40 12.18 -5.76
C GLU A 201 -13.54 10.91 -6.61
N LYS A 202 -14.54 10.06 -6.33
CA LYS A 202 -14.83 8.84 -7.11
C LYS A 202 -15.14 9.18 -8.57
N ASN A 203 -15.97 10.19 -8.81
CA ASN A 203 -16.32 10.63 -10.16
C ASN A 203 -15.10 11.17 -10.93
N MET A 204 -14.22 11.94 -10.26
CA MET A 204 -12.97 12.42 -10.86
C MET A 204 -12.00 11.29 -11.18
N ALA A 205 -11.89 10.28 -10.31
CA ALA A 205 -11.04 9.12 -10.53
C ALA A 205 -11.55 8.23 -11.68
N ALA A 206 -12.87 8.13 -11.86
CA ALA A 206 -13.48 7.38 -12.96
C ALA A 206 -13.36 8.10 -14.32
N HIS A 207 -13.25 9.43 -14.32
CA HIS A 207 -13.17 10.27 -15.53
C HIS A 207 -11.92 11.16 -15.52
N PRO A 208 -10.71 10.58 -15.54
CA PRO A 208 -9.50 11.37 -15.56
C PRO A 208 -9.48 12.25 -16.82
N ARG A 209 -9.50 13.58 -16.63
CA ARG A 209 -9.47 14.57 -17.73
C ARG A 209 -8.20 14.52 -18.59
N ARG A 210 -7.20 13.74 -18.18
CA ARG A 210 -5.95 13.54 -18.92
C ARG A 210 -6.04 12.18 -19.60
N TYR A 211 -5.77 12.16 -20.90
CA TYR A 211 -5.66 10.98 -21.77
C TYR A 211 -6.93 10.58 -22.55
N GLN A 212 -7.56 11.52 -23.26
CA GLN A 212 -8.35 11.15 -24.46
C GLN A 212 -7.49 10.99 -25.72
N ASP A 213 -6.26 11.54 -25.74
CA ASP A 213 -5.39 11.56 -26.94
C ASP A 213 -3.96 10.99 -26.75
N ALA A 214 -3.63 10.38 -25.60
CA ALA A 214 -2.31 9.77 -25.47
C ALA A 214 -2.27 8.43 -26.20
N LYS A 215 -1.29 8.29 -27.09
CA LYS A 215 -0.88 7.00 -27.65
C LYS A 215 -0.76 5.97 -26.51
N GLU A 216 -1.26 4.76 -26.75
CA GLU A 216 -1.05 3.65 -25.83
C GLU A 216 0.43 3.59 -25.45
N PRO A 217 0.77 3.60 -24.15
CA PRO A 217 2.16 3.56 -23.74
C PRO A 217 2.79 2.25 -24.20
N GLU A 218 3.99 2.34 -24.78
CA GLU A 218 4.77 1.18 -25.18
C GLU A 218 4.95 0.22 -24.00
N VAL A 219 4.52 -1.03 -24.17
CA VAL A 219 4.60 -2.06 -23.14
C VAL A 219 6.03 -2.59 -23.06
N LYS A 220 6.82 -2.00 -22.16
CA LYS A 220 8.21 -2.43 -21.90
C LYS A 220 8.27 -3.87 -21.35
N PRO A 221 9.33 -4.64 -21.64
CA PRO A 221 9.59 -5.92 -20.98
C PRO A 221 9.63 -5.79 -19.45
N ILE A 222 9.17 -6.83 -18.72
CA ILE A 222 9.07 -6.79 -17.24
C ILE A 222 10.43 -6.48 -16.61
N ASP A 223 11.50 -7.12 -17.09
CA ASP A 223 12.84 -6.94 -16.53
C ASP A 223 13.38 -5.51 -16.76
N GLU A 224 13.04 -4.87 -17.89
CA GLU A 224 13.39 -3.46 -18.13
C GLU A 224 12.65 -2.52 -17.14
N VAL A 225 11.38 -2.82 -16.84
CA VAL A 225 10.63 -2.07 -15.83
C VAL A 225 11.27 -2.25 -14.45
N ILE A 226 11.72 -3.46 -14.11
CA ILE A 226 12.44 -3.73 -12.86
C ILE A 226 13.77 -2.95 -12.80
N ASP A 227 14.51 -2.87 -13.91
CA ASP A 227 15.75 -2.07 -13.97
C ASP A 227 15.48 -0.57 -13.77
N ILE A 228 14.33 -0.06 -14.23
CA ILE A 228 13.90 1.33 -13.98
C ILE A 228 13.58 1.53 -12.49
N ILE A 229 12.86 0.60 -11.88
CA ILE A 229 12.54 0.59 -10.44
C ILE A 229 13.83 0.63 -9.61
N GLU A 230 14.80 -0.23 -9.91
CA GLU A 230 16.08 -0.31 -9.19
C GLU A 230 16.94 0.95 -9.36
N ARG A 231 16.95 1.56 -10.55
CA ARG A 231 17.64 2.84 -10.77
C ARG A 231 17.02 3.97 -9.97
N TYR A 232 15.68 4.06 -9.97
CA TYR A 232 14.98 5.07 -9.18
C TYR A 232 15.25 4.87 -7.68
N SER A 233 15.11 3.64 -7.19
CA SER A 233 15.36 3.29 -5.78
C SER A 233 16.76 3.71 -5.33
N ARG A 234 17.80 3.38 -6.11
CA ARG A 234 19.18 3.83 -5.83
C ARG A 234 19.31 5.35 -5.79
N SER A 235 18.70 6.05 -6.75
CA SER A 235 18.71 7.52 -6.79
C SER A 235 18.07 8.13 -5.54
N VAL A 236 16.95 7.57 -5.08
CA VAL A 236 16.26 7.98 -3.84
C VAL A 236 17.16 7.77 -2.63
N VAL A 237 17.74 6.58 -2.48
CA VAL A 237 18.66 6.26 -1.37
C VAL A 237 19.85 7.23 -1.35
N THR A 238 20.44 7.54 -2.50
CA THR A 238 21.58 8.48 -2.59
C THR A 238 21.19 9.93 -2.25
N ARG A 239 19.99 10.36 -2.65
CA ARG A 239 19.53 11.76 -2.44
C ARG A 239 18.91 11.98 -1.06
N GLY A 240 18.45 10.92 -0.41
CA GLY A 240 17.89 10.95 0.93
C GLY A 240 16.43 11.44 1.04
N PRO A 241 15.88 11.47 2.27
CA PRO A 241 14.45 11.67 2.58
C PRO A 241 13.86 13.04 2.18
N ASN A 242 14.69 14.02 1.87
CA ASN A 242 14.29 15.43 1.73
C ASN A 242 14.41 15.96 0.28
N ALA A 243 14.72 15.09 -0.68
CA ALA A 243 14.84 15.53 -2.07
C ALA A 243 13.48 16.01 -2.60
N ILE A 244 13.38 17.29 -2.99
CA ILE A 244 12.12 17.93 -3.43
C ILE A 244 11.51 17.22 -4.65
N GLY A 245 12.34 16.66 -5.55
CA GLY A 245 11.87 15.91 -6.73
C GLY A 245 11.40 14.47 -6.44
N LEU A 246 11.45 14.04 -5.18
CA LEU A 246 11.14 12.66 -4.79
C LEU A 246 9.66 12.37 -5.03
N LEU A 247 8.76 13.25 -4.59
CA LEU A 247 7.30 13.06 -4.71
C LEU A 247 6.77 13.14 -6.16
N THR A 248 7.34 13.99 -7.02
CA THR A 248 6.86 14.14 -8.42
C THR A 248 7.21 12.93 -9.28
N ALA A 249 8.41 12.37 -9.12
CA ALA A 249 8.82 11.15 -9.83
C ALA A 249 8.33 9.86 -9.14
N HIS A 250 7.82 9.98 -7.90
CA HIS A 250 7.34 8.86 -7.09
C HIS A 250 6.11 8.17 -7.71
N GLU A 251 5.21 8.94 -8.31
CA GLU A 251 3.98 8.40 -8.93
C GLU A 251 4.29 7.38 -10.04
N SER A 252 5.27 7.70 -10.89
CA SER A 252 5.74 6.78 -11.93
C SER A 252 6.42 5.55 -11.34
N PHE A 253 7.18 5.72 -10.26
CA PHE A 253 7.81 4.62 -9.54
C PHE A 253 6.80 3.64 -8.95
N VAL A 254 5.81 4.12 -8.19
CA VAL A 254 4.79 3.26 -7.56
C VAL A 254 3.94 2.55 -8.62
N LYS A 255 3.64 3.22 -9.74
CA LYS A 255 2.98 2.60 -10.89
C LYS A 255 3.82 1.46 -11.46
N ASN A 256 5.09 1.71 -11.74
CA ASN A 256 6.00 0.67 -12.27
C ASN A 256 6.13 -0.51 -11.31
N VAL A 257 6.23 -0.27 -10.00
CA VAL A 257 6.26 -1.34 -8.98
C VAL A 257 4.98 -2.18 -9.02
N GLY A 258 3.82 -1.53 -9.07
CA GLY A 258 2.52 -2.20 -9.17
C GLY A 258 2.36 -3.02 -10.45
N ASP A 259 2.74 -2.43 -11.59
CA ASP A 259 2.65 -3.06 -12.91
C ASP A 259 3.61 -4.24 -13.03
N ALA A 260 4.87 -4.07 -12.61
CA ALA A 260 5.87 -5.13 -12.64
C ALA A 260 5.47 -6.31 -11.76
N TYR A 261 4.94 -6.05 -10.56
CA TYR A 261 4.45 -7.11 -9.68
C TYR A 261 3.25 -7.86 -10.28
N THR A 262 2.24 -7.13 -10.75
CA THR A 262 1.04 -7.70 -11.36
C THR A 262 1.38 -8.57 -12.57
N ARG A 263 2.26 -8.08 -13.45
CA ARG A 263 2.71 -8.83 -14.64
C ARG A 263 3.54 -10.05 -14.28
N THR A 264 4.46 -9.90 -13.33
CA THR A 264 5.26 -11.02 -12.80
C THR A 264 4.37 -12.12 -12.22
N ARG A 265 3.29 -11.72 -11.52
CA ARG A 265 2.32 -12.66 -10.97
C ARG A 265 1.51 -13.37 -12.07
N ALA A 266 0.99 -12.62 -13.02
CA ALA A 266 0.22 -13.17 -14.13
C ALA A 266 1.02 -14.19 -14.96
N GLU A 267 2.29 -13.91 -15.24
CA GLU A 267 3.20 -14.83 -15.95
C GLU A 267 3.47 -16.12 -15.15
N PHE A 268 3.55 -16.02 -13.82
CA PHE A 268 3.70 -17.19 -12.96
C PHE A 268 2.44 -18.06 -12.94
N ASP A 269 1.27 -17.43 -12.79
CA ASP A 269 -0.02 -18.13 -12.74
C ASP A 269 -0.35 -18.82 -14.08
N SER A 270 -0.05 -18.20 -15.22
CA SER A 270 -0.21 -18.82 -16.55
C SER A 270 0.72 -20.02 -16.71
N SER A 271 1.99 -19.87 -16.35
CA SER A 271 3.01 -20.93 -16.41
C SER A 271 2.70 -22.12 -15.49
N SER A 272 1.89 -21.94 -14.44
CA SER A 272 1.40 -23.04 -13.61
C SER A 272 0.27 -23.80 -14.28
N ARG A 273 -0.73 -23.08 -14.84
CA ARG A 273 -1.91 -23.68 -15.48
C ARG A 273 -1.57 -24.52 -16.71
N ASP A 274 -0.60 -24.09 -17.51
CA ASP A 274 -0.17 -24.84 -18.70
C ASP A 274 0.51 -26.16 -18.33
N ARG A 275 1.17 -26.22 -17.17
CA ARG A 275 1.77 -27.45 -16.64
C ARG A 275 0.72 -28.43 -16.14
N ASP A 276 -0.30 -27.95 -15.44
CA ASP A 276 -1.39 -28.80 -14.96
C ASP A 276 -2.17 -29.42 -16.13
N ARG A 277 -2.42 -28.65 -17.19
CA ARG A 277 -3.04 -29.17 -18.43
C ARG A 277 -2.15 -30.19 -19.14
N SER A 278 -0.84 -29.96 -19.19
CA SER A 278 0.11 -30.90 -19.81
C SER A 278 0.26 -32.21 -19.03
N ALA A 279 0.06 -32.18 -17.71
CA ALA A 279 0.11 -33.36 -16.85
C ALA A 279 -1.17 -34.22 -16.91
N LEU A 280 -2.32 -33.61 -17.22
CA LEU A 280 -3.60 -34.31 -17.38
C LEU A 280 -3.76 -34.97 -18.76
N SER A 281 -2.96 -34.57 -19.76
CA SER A 281 -2.98 -35.11 -21.11
C SER A 281 -1.98 -36.27 -21.34
N ARG A 282 -1.35 -36.80 -20.27
CA ARG A 282 -0.47 -37.97 -20.30
C ARG A 282 -1.05 -39.08 -19.42
#